data_AF-A0A4Q9VGF9-F1
#
_entry.id   AF-A0A4Q9VGF9-F1
#
_cell.length_a   1.000
_cell.length_b   1.000
_cell.length_c   1.000
_cell.angle_alpha   90.00
_cell.angle_beta   90.00
_cell.angle_gamma   90.00
#
_symmetry.space_group_name_H-M   'P 1'
#
loop_
_entity.id
_entity.type
_entity.pdbx_description
1 polymer ?
#
loop_
_entity_poly.entity_id
_entity_poly.type
_entity_poly.pdbx_seq_one_letter_code
_entity_poly.pdbx_strand_id
1 'polypeptide(L)'
;MNLELVTDGLAVIGAGTCLYWAIRAIGSALGWIERSEIARQAAESAAAPVPPARPAAAARKPVAAPTFGIPAAHVAAIAAAVAVIAEGHKVVFIEDSNIGHAWASEGRWMHQTSHRTH
;
A
#
# COMPACT_ATOMS: atom_id res chain seq x y z
N MET A 1 45.62 -37.82 -5.94
CA MET A 1 44.50 -36.89 -5.68
C MET A 1 45.14 -35.54 -5.38
N ASN A 2 44.89 -34.52 -6.20
CA ASN A 2 45.59 -33.24 -6.08
C ASN A 2 45.03 -32.45 -4.89
N LEU A 3 45.90 -32.03 -3.97
CA LEU A 3 45.54 -31.32 -2.74
C LEU A 3 44.83 -29.99 -3.03
N GLU A 4 45.17 -29.34 -4.15
CA GLU A 4 44.53 -28.10 -4.59
C GLU A 4 43.06 -28.30 -4.95
N LEU A 5 42.71 -29.39 -5.65
CA LEU A 5 41.32 -29.69 -5.99
C LEU A 5 40.45 -29.89 -4.75
N VAL A 6 41.02 -30.48 -3.69
CA VAL A 6 40.34 -30.71 -2.41
C VAL A 6 40.14 -29.38 -1.67
N THR A 7 41.17 -28.53 -1.66
CA THR A 7 41.12 -27.21 -1.01
C THR A 7 40.11 -26.29 -1.70
N ASP A 8 40.13 -26.23 -3.02
CA ASP A 8 39.18 -25.42 -3.81
C ASP A 8 37.74 -25.92 -3.62
N GLY A 9 37.54 -27.24 -3.62
CA GLY A 9 36.24 -27.85 -3.34
C GLY A 9 35.68 -27.47 -1.96
N LEU A 10 36.51 -27.54 -0.92
CA LEU A 10 36.12 -27.14 0.44
C LEU A 10 35.83 -25.64 0.53
N ALA A 11 36.60 -24.80 -0.15
CA ALA A 11 36.38 -23.35 -0.18
C ALA A 11 35.02 -22.99 -0.80
N VAL A 12 34.64 -23.64 -1.90
CA VAL A 12 33.34 -23.42 -2.56
C VAL A 12 32.19 -23.86 -1.66
N ILE A 13 32.31 -25.03 -1.01
CA ILE A 13 31.28 -25.53 -0.07
C ILE A 13 31.14 -24.58 1.13
N GLY A 14 32.27 -24.12 1.68
CA GLY A 14 32.29 -23.15 2.77
C GLY A 14 31.61 -21.83 2.39
N ALA A 15 31.99 -21.25 1.25
CA ALA A 15 31.42 -20.00 0.74
C ALA A 15 29.92 -20.13 0.47
N GLY A 16 29.48 -21.24 -0.15
CA GLY A 16 28.07 -21.51 -0.41
C GLY A 16 27.25 -21.66 0.88
N THR A 17 27.82 -22.31 1.89
CA THR A 17 27.18 -22.47 3.21
C THR A 17 27.04 -21.13 3.93
N CYS A 18 28.09 -20.30 3.92
CA CYS A 18 28.05 -18.96 4.49
C CYS A 18 27.02 -18.07 3.78
N LEU A 19 26.97 -18.10 2.45
CA LEU A 19 26.00 -17.33 1.67
C LEU A 19 24.56 -17.76 1.97
N TYR A 20 24.31 -19.07 2.05
CA TYR A 20 22.99 -19.61 2.41
C TYR A 20 22.52 -19.09 3.78
N TRP A 21 23.39 -19.16 4.79
CA TRP A 21 23.07 -18.67 6.12
C TRP A 21 22.85 -17.16 6.17
N ALA A 22 23.64 -16.38 5.42
CA ALA A 22 23.46 -14.94 5.30
C ALA A 22 22.08 -14.59 4.70
N ILE A 23 21.70 -15.23 3.60
CA ILE A 23 20.39 -15.01 2.96
C ILE A 23 19.26 -15.39 3.92
N ARG A 24 19.39 -16.52 4.61
CA ARG A 24 18.39 -16.98 5.58
C ARG A 24 18.25 -16.00 6.75
N ALA A 25 19.35 -15.51 7.28
CA ALA A 25 19.36 -14.52 8.36
C ALA A 25 18.69 -13.21 7.92
N ILE A 26 19.02 -12.70 6.73
CA ILE A 26 18.42 -11.49 6.16
C ILE A 26 16.90 -11.68 5.99
N GLY A 27 16.47 -12.79 5.38
CA GLY A 27 15.04 -13.08 5.21
C GLY A 27 14.28 -13.17 6.55
N SER A 28 14.90 -13.77 7.57
CA SER A 28 14.31 -13.84 8.91
C SER A 28 14.19 -12.46 9.58
N ALA A 29 15.18 -11.60 9.39
CA ALA A 29 15.19 -10.23 9.93
C ALA A 29 14.13 -9.36 9.25
N LEU A 30 14.03 -9.41 7.93
CA LEU A 30 13.01 -8.68 7.17
C LEU A 30 11.59 -9.12 7.57
N GLY A 31 11.34 -10.42 7.67
CA GLY A 31 10.04 -10.93 8.12
C GLY A 31 9.73 -10.58 9.58
N TRP A 32 10.75 -10.41 10.43
CA TRP A 32 10.56 -9.91 11.79
C TRP A 32 10.17 -8.43 11.81
N ILE A 33 10.82 -7.60 10.99
CA ILE A 33 10.50 -6.16 10.85
C ILE A 33 9.05 -5.98 10.39
N GLU A 34 8.62 -6.69 9.34
CA GLU A 34 7.23 -6.60 8.85
C GLU A 34 6.20 -6.95 9.94
N ARG A 35 6.43 -8.04 10.68
CA ARG A 35 5.55 -8.43 11.81
C ARG A 35 5.54 -7.39 12.92
N SER A 36 6.69 -6.78 13.22
CA SER A 36 6.79 -5.75 14.25
C SER A 36 6.00 -4.49 13.87
N GLU A 37 6.02 -4.11 12.60
CA GLU A 37 5.30 -2.94 12.10
C GLU A 37 3.79 -3.18 12.07
N ILE A 38 3.34 -4.36 11.63
CA ILE A 38 1.93 -4.75 11.69
C ILE A 38 1.42 -4.72 13.14
N ALA A 39 2.21 -5.22 14.10
CA ALA A 39 1.84 -5.20 15.50
C ALA A 39 1.75 -3.78 16.06
N ARG A 40 2.67 -2.89 15.66
CA ARG A 40 2.64 -1.46 16.03
C ARG A 40 1.38 -0.77 15.49
N GLN A 41 1.08 -0.95 14.21
CA GLN A 41 -0.11 -0.38 13.57
C GLN A 41 -1.41 -0.91 14.20
N ALA A 42 -1.44 -2.19 14.58
CA ALA A 42 -2.58 -2.77 15.29
C ALA A 42 -2.76 -2.14 16.69
N ALA A 43 -1.67 -1.89 17.41
CA ALA A 43 -1.71 -1.23 18.71
C ALA A 43 -2.17 0.24 18.60
N GLU A 44 -1.69 0.98 17.60
CA GLU A 44 -2.11 2.35 17.33
C GLU A 44 -3.59 2.43 16.92
N SER A 45 -4.07 1.49 16.10
CA SER A 45 -5.48 1.40 15.71
C SER A 45 -6.40 1.05 16.88
N ALA A 46 -5.92 0.25 17.84
CA ALA A 46 -6.68 -0.07 19.05
C ALA A 46 -6.72 1.10 20.06
N ALA A 47 -5.70 1.97 20.04
CA ALA A 47 -5.62 3.16 20.90
C ALA A 47 -6.36 4.38 20.31
N ALA A 48 -6.68 4.36 19.03
CA ALA A 48 -7.42 5.44 18.38
C ALA A 48 -8.84 5.55 18.98
N PRO A 49 -9.27 6.74 19.42
CA PRO A 49 -10.62 6.94 19.91
C PRO A 49 -11.62 6.67 18.79
N VAL A 50 -12.57 5.77 19.04
CA VAL A 50 -13.66 5.45 18.10
C VAL A 50 -14.42 6.75 17.83
N PRO A 51 -14.40 7.29 16.59
CA PRO A 51 -15.21 8.45 16.28
C PRO A 51 -16.69 8.09 16.52
N PRO A 52 -17.49 9.02 17.07
CA PRO A 52 -18.90 8.74 17.31
C PRO A 52 -19.55 8.24 16.02
N ALA A 53 -20.30 7.14 16.13
CA ALA A 53 -21.00 6.55 15.00
C ALA A 53 -21.77 7.64 14.26
N ARG A 54 -21.31 7.96 13.04
CA ARG A 54 -22.02 8.89 12.18
C ARG A 54 -23.42 8.29 11.99
N PRO A 55 -24.51 9.04 12.29
CA PRO A 55 -25.86 8.50 12.15
C PRO A 55 -26.02 7.94 10.73
N ALA A 56 -26.53 6.71 10.65
CA ALA A 56 -26.79 6.04 9.39
C ALA A 56 -27.58 7.01 8.50
N ALA A 57 -26.97 7.40 7.38
CA ALA A 57 -27.63 8.27 6.42
C ALA A 57 -28.94 7.59 6.03
N ALA A 58 -30.06 8.25 6.30
CA ALA A 58 -31.39 7.74 5.96
C ALA A 58 -31.39 7.31 4.48
N ALA A 59 -31.87 6.09 4.22
CA ALA A 59 -32.04 5.59 2.87
C ALA A 59 -32.85 6.61 2.07
N ARG A 60 -32.20 7.27 1.09
CA ARG A 60 -32.88 8.22 0.21
C ARG A 60 -33.93 7.44 -0.57
N LYS A 61 -35.20 7.85 -0.45
CA LYS A 61 -36.30 7.33 -1.27
C LYS A 61 -35.89 7.44 -2.75
N PRO A 62 -36.12 6.40 -3.58
CA PRO A 62 -35.84 6.49 -5.00
C PRO A 62 -36.68 7.63 -5.58
N VAL A 63 -36.01 8.64 -6.13
CA VAL A 63 -36.68 9.68 -6.91
C VAL A 63 -37.10 9.02 -8.22
N ALA A 64 -38.40 9.08 -8.52
CA ALA A 64 -38.93 8.58 -9.80
C ALA A 64 -38.22 9.33 -10.94
N ALA A 65 -37.53 8.58 -11.80
CA ALA A 65 -36.82 9.14 -12.94
C ALA A 65 -37.82 9.71 -13.96
N PRO A 66 -37.53 10.86 -14.60
CA PRO A 66 -38.35 11.39 -15.68
C PRO A 66 -38.40 10.40 -16.85
N THR A 67 -39.57 10.31 -17.47
CA THR A 67 -39.98 9.36 -18.53
C THR A 67 -39.24 9.49 -19.87
N PHE A 68 -38.18 10.29 -19.93
CA PHE A 68 -37.19 10.31 -21.01
C PHE A 68 -35.82 10.11 -20.39
N GLY A 69 -35.44 8.85 -20.17
CA GLY A 69 -34.28 8.51 -19.36
C GLY A 69 -33.74 7.14 -19.69
N ILE A 70 -32.41 7.06 -19.61
CA ILE A 70 -31.52 5.89 -19.70
C ILE A 70 -32.27 4.56 -19.46
N PRO A 71 -32.20 3.58 -20.39
CA PRO A 71 -32.91 2.31 -20.26
C PRO A 71 -32.67 1.65 -18.89
N ALA A 72 -33.71 1.04 -18.32
CA ALA A 72 -33.64 0.43 -16.98
C ALA A 72 -32.49 -0.59 -16.85
N ALA A 73 -32.17 -1.30 -17.94
CA ALA A 73 -31.03 -2.22 -18.00
C ALA A 73 -29.68 -1.51 -17.75
N HIS A 74 -29.52 -0.27 -18.24
CA HIS A 74 -28.30 0.50 -18.04
C HIS A 74 -28.20 1.01 -16.60
N VAL A 75 -29.33 1.41 -16.00
CA VAL A 75 -29.37 1.80 -14.58
C VAL A 75 -29.01 0.62 -13.69
N ALA A 76 -29.55 -0.58 -13.98
CA ALA A 76 -29.21 -1.79 -13.27
C ALA A 76 -27.72 -2.17 -13.41
N ALA A 77 -27.16 -2.06 -14.62
CA ALA A 77 -25.74 -2.32 -14.88
C ALA A 77 -24.82 -1.35 -14.13
N ILE A 78 -25.16 -0.05 -14.12
CA ILE A 78 -24.41 0.97 -13.37
C ILE A 78 -24.51 0.71 -11.87
N ALA A 79 -25.70 0.40 -11.36
CA ALA A 79 -25.90 0.11 -9.94
C ALA A 79 -25.12 -1.14 -9.50
N ALA A 80 -25.11 -2.20 -10.32
CA ALA A 80 -24.33 -3.41 -10.05
C ALA A 80 -22.82 -3.13 -10.07
N ALA A 81 -22.33 -2.35 -11.03
CA ALA A 81 -20.92 -1.95 -11.09
C ALA A 81 -20.52 -1.12 -9.85
N VAL A 82 -21.37 -0.18 -9.43
CA VAL A 82 -21.15 0.62 -8.21
C VAL A 82 -21.20 -0.26 -6.95
N ALA A 83 -22.10 -1.23 -6.88
CA ALA A 83 -22.16 -2.17 -5.75
C ALA A 83 -20.89 -3.03 -5.65
N VAL A 84 -20.40 -3.55 -6.78
CA VAL A 84 -19.11 -4.28 -6.85
C VAL A 84 -17.94 -3.40 -6.41
N ILE A 85 -17.98 -2.10 -6.73
CA ILE A 85 -16.98 -1.13 -6.28
C ILE A 85 -17.15 -0.78 -4.79
N ALA A 86 -18.39 -0.70 -4.29
CA ALA A 86 -18.67 -0.26 -2.92
C ALA A 86 -18.44 -1.36 -1.87
N GLU A 87 -18.67 -2.63 -2.21
CA GLU A 87 -18.63 -3.75 -1.25
C GLU A 87 -17.22 -4.29 -0.97
N GLY A 88 -16.19 -3.87 -1.72
CA GLY A 88 -14.85 -4.47 -1.64
C GLY A 88 -13.67 -3.51 -1.46
N HIS A 89 -13.88 -2.20 -1.34
CA HIS A 89 -12.79 -1.23 -1.44
C HIS A 89 -12.41 -0.69 -0.07
N LYS A 90 -11.20 -1.02 0.38
CA LYS A 90 -10.56 -0.37 1.53
C LYS A 90 -10.14 1.03 1.09
N VAL A 91 -10.70 2.07 1.70
CA VAL A 91 -10.16 3.43 1.58
C VAL A 91 -8.79 3.41 2.26
N VAL A 92 -7.72 3.28 1.48
CA VAL A 92 -6.35 3.39 1.98
C VAL A 92 -6.00 4.86 1.99
N PHE A 93 -5.79 5.39 3.19
CA PHE A 93 -5.18 6.70 3.35
C PHE A 93 -3.69 6.56 3.02
N ILE A 94 -3.29 7.07 1.86
CA ILE A 94 -1.88 7.15 1.49
C ILE A 94 -1.38 8.49 2.01
N GLU A 95 -0.84 8.47 3.22
CA GLU A 95 -0.11 9.59 3.78
C GLU A 95 1.36 9.45 3.38
N ASP A 96 1.94 10.49 2.77
CA ASP A 96 3.40 10.56 2.62
C ASP A 96 4.00 10.81 4.01
N SER A 97 5.02 10.08 4.43
CA SER A 97 5.61 10.22 5.78
C SER A 97 6.27 11.59 6.02
N ASN A 98 6.28 12.47 5.02
CA ASN A 98 6.95 13.78 5.01
C ASN A 98 5.98 14.98 4.81
N ILE A 99 4.69 14.82 5.10
CA ILE A 99 3.69 15.89 4.90
C ILE A 99 4.04 17.15 5.69
N GLY A 100 4.36 18.19 4.93
CA GLY A 100 4.48 19.56 5.41
C GLY A 100 5.49 20.36 4.60
N HIS A 101 6.63 19.75 4.28
CA HIS A 101 7.72 20.47 3.61
C HIS A 101 8.01 19.99 2.19
N ALA A 102 7.82 18.71 1.87
CA ALA A 102 8.20 18.17 0.56
C ALA A 102 7.40 18.80 -0.59
N TRP A 103 6.06 18.67 -0.60
CA TRP A 103 5.20 19.26 -1.63
C TRP A 103 5.40 20.78 -1.73
N ALA A 104 5.35 21.48 -0.59
CA ALA A 104 5.50 22.93 -0.58
C ALA A 104 6.89 23.38 -1.08
N SER A 105 7.95 22.60 -0.82
CA SER A 105 9.30 22.88 -1.33
C SER A 105 9.42 22.61 -2.83
N GLU A 106 8.79 21.55 -3.33
CA GLU A 106 8.81 21.18 -4.75
C GLU A 106 7.98 22.16 -5.59
N GLY A 107 6.82 22.59 -5.10
CA GLY A 107 6.03 23.65 -5.72
C GLY A 107 6.79 24.99 -5.79
N ARG A 108 7.52 25.36 -4.71
CA ARG A 108 8.39 26.55 -4.72
C ARG A 108 9.55 26.41 -5.70
N TRP A 109 10.18 25.24 -5.76
CA TRP A 109 11.27 24.95 -6.68
C TRP A 109 10.83 25.06 -8.15
N MET A 110 9.72 24.41 -8.51
CA MET A 110 9.17 24.49 -9.87
C MET A 110 8.77 25.92 -10.24
N HIS A 111 8.18 26.68 -9.31
CA HIS A 111 7.85 28.08 -9.57
C HIS A 111 9.11 28.92 -9.86
N GLN A 112 10.16 28.78 -9.05
CA GLN A 112 11.43 29.52 -9.22
C GLN A 112 12.20 29.12 -10.47
N THR A 113 12.13 27.85 -10.88
CA THR A 113 12.89 27.33 -12.01
C THR A 113 12.13 27.35 -13.34
N SER A 114 10.81 27.62 -13.32
CA SER A 114 9.94 27.62 -14.50
C SER A 114 10.38 28.56 -15.63
N HIS A 115 11.10 29.64 -15.31
CA HIS A 115 11.52 30.64 -16.29
C HIS A 115 12.99 30.50 -16.74
N ARG A 116 13.72 29.50 -16.23
CA ARG A 116 15.03 29.11 -16.78
C ARG A 116 14.83 28.05 -17.85
N THR A 117 14.54 28.51 -19.06
CA THR A 117 14.79 27.70 -20.26
C THR A 117 16.30 27.73 -20.54
N HIS A 118 16.87 26.55 -20.78
CA HIS A 118 18.30 26.33 -20.95
C HIS A 118 18.85 26.98 -22.23
#